data_AF-A0A662FKL7-F1
#
_entry.id   AF-A0A662FKL7-F1
#
_cell.length_a   1.000
_cell.length_b   1.000
_cell.length_c   1.000
_cell.angle_alpha   90.00
_cell.angle_beta   90.00
_cell.angle_gamma   90.00
#
_symmetry.space_group_name_H-M   'P 1'
#
loop_
_entity.id
_entity.type
_entity.pdbx_description
1 polymer ?
#
loop_
_entity_poly.entity_id
_entity_poly.type
_entity_poly.pdbx_seq_one_letter_code
_entity_poly.pdbx_strand_id
1 'polypeptide(L)'
;MKEKPPNYFEGILQLRNHTKELMHWVEKKIKKDKKARIAKIKKTKNGIDLYISDQHYLQNLGKKIKQSFNGILKTSKKLHTQERTTSKLLYRVTVLFKQIPYRKGDTIEHKGEKYQITHINAQITAKNIRTGKKEKIKIEELT
;
A
#
# COMPACT_ATOMS: atom_id res chain seq x y z
N MET A 1 -4.06 19.63 25.05
CA MET A 1 -4.59 18.57 24.15
C MET A 1 -4.72 17.29 24.96
N LYS A 2 -5.90 16.66 25.03
CA LYS A 2 -6.03 15.35 25.71
C LYS A 2 -5.21 14.31 24.96
N GLU A 3 -4.38 13.56 25.66
CA GLU A 3 -3.63 12.46 25.06
C GLU A 3 -4.61 11.40 24.53
N LYS A 4 -4.43 11.00 23.27
CA LYS A 4 -5.27 9.97 22.67
C LYS A 4 -4.95 8.61 23.32
N PRO A 5 -5.95 7.76 23.62
CA PRO A 5 -5.75 6.45 24.23
C PRO A 5 -4.68 5.63 23.48
N PRO A 6 -3.82 4.85 24.15
CA PRO A 6 -2.70 4.13 23.50
C PRO A 6 -3.12 3.29 22.28
N ASN A 7 -4.31 2.70 22.33
CA ASN A 7 -4.92 1.87 21.27
C ASN A 7 -5.66 2.66 20.17
N TYR A 8 -5.72 3.98 20.26
CA TYR A 8 -6.37 4.84 19.28
C TYR A 8 -5.65 4.82 17.93
N PHE A 9 -6.42 4.71 16.85
CA PHE A 9 -5.94 4.76 15.47
C PHE A 9 -6.92 5.49 14.55
N GLU A 10 -6.37 6.08 13.49
CA GLU A 10 -7.12 6.79 12.44
C GLU A 10 -7.06 6.05 11.10
N GLY A 11 -6.09 5.16 10.94
CA GLY A 11 -6.01 4.36 9.72
C GLY A 11 -5.22 3.06 9.88
N ILE A 12 -5.23 2.29 8.79
CA ILE A 12 -4.60 0.97 8.72
C ILE A 12 -3.65 0.96 7.53
N LEU A 13 -2.37 0.67 7.77
CA LEU A 13 -1.41 0.28 6.74
C LEU A 13 -1.49 -1.24 6.55
N GLN A 14 -1.91 -1.68 5.37
CA GLN A 14 -2.00 -3.08 5.01
C GLN A 14 -0.86 -3.44 4.07
N LEU A 15 0.13 -4.17 4.56
CA LEU A 15 1.24 -4.67 3.75
C LEU A 15 0.92 -6.10 3.31
N ARG A 16 0.88 -6.36 2.01
CA ARG A 16 0.59 -7.66 1.40
C ARG A 16 1.76 -8.15 0.60
N ASN A 17 2.05 -9.46 0.68
CA ASN A 17 3.20 -10.11 0.03
C ASN A 17 4.53 -9.39 0.31
N HIS A 18 4.65 -8.80 1.50
CA HIS A 18 5.76 -7.90 1.84
C HIS A 18 7.04 -8.66 2.15
N THR A 19 8.19 -8.08 1.80
CA THR A 19 9.50 -8.56 2.23
C THR A 19 9.80 -8.09 3.66
N LYS A 20 10.72 -8.79 4.34
CA LYS A 20 11.24 -8.36 5.65
C LYS A 20 11.86 -6.96 5.57
N GLU A 21 12.52 -6.65 4.46
CA GLU A 21 13.10 -5.33 4.17
C GLU A 21 12.04 -4.22 4.18
N LEU A 22 10.91 -4.41 3.48
CA LEU A 22 9.82 -3.45 3.47
C LEU A 22 9.27 -3.21 4.89
N MET A 23 9.05 -4.28 5.65
CA MET A 23 8.57 -4.18 7.03
C MET A 23 9.54 -3.38 7.91
N HIS A 24 10.84 -3.73 7.86
CA HIS A 24 11.87 -3.03 8.63
C HIS A 24 11.98 -1.55 8.26
N TRP A 25 11.91 -1.23 6.96
CA TRP A 25 11.93 0.15 6.49
C TRP A 25 10.75 0.96 7.04
N VAL A 26 9.55 0.37 7.04
CA VAL A 26 8.33 1.00 7.58
C VAL A 26 8.46 1.28 9.07
N GLU A 27 8.88 0.30 9.88
CA GLU A 27 9.06 0.47 11.33
C GLU A 27 10.09 1.55 11.66
N LYS A 28 11.25 1.49 10.99
CA LYS A 28 12.32 2.48 11.17
C LYS A 28 11.85 3.88 10.82
N LYS A 29 11.05 4.03 9.75
CA LYS A 29 10.55 5.33 9.32
C LYS A 29 9.51 5.90 10.28
N ILE A 30 8.59 5.07 10.78
CA ILE A 30 7.61 5.50 11.80
C ILE A 30 8.32 5.94 13.08
N LYS A 31 9.27 5.12 13.56
CA LYS A 31 10.05 5.43 14.77
C LYS A 31 10.89 6.70 14.62
N LYS A 32 11.50 6.92 13.44
CA LYS A 32 12.31 8.11 13.15
C LYS A 32 11.47 9.37 13.06
N ASP A 33 10.35 9.32 12.33
CA ASP A 33 9.56 10.51 12.04
C ASP A 33 8.83 11.03 13.30
N LYS A 34 8.51 10.16 14.28
CA LYS A 34 7.81 10.50 15.54
C LYS A 34 6.48 11.25 15.37
N LYS A 35 5.90 11.24 14.16
CA LYS A 35 4.64 11.92 13.79
C LYS A 35 3.41 11.03 13.98
N ALA A 36 3.60 9.72 14.08
CA ALA A 36 2.54 8.75 14.33
C ALA A 36 3.11 7.56 15.11
N ARG A 37 2.21 6.78 15.72
CA ARG A 37 2.54 5.51 16.39
C ARG A 37 1.78 4.35 15.78
N ILE A 38 2.33 3.15 15.96
CA ILE A 38 1.65 1.89 15.70
C ILE A 38 0.86 1.53 16.96
N ALA A 39 -0.46 1.66 16.93
CA ALA A 39 -1.36 1.35 18.04
C ALA A 39 -1.59 -0.16 18.20
N LYS A 40 -1.57 -0.90 17.08
CA LYS A 40 -1.78 -2.35 17.04
C LYS A 40 -1.14 -2.94 15.79
N ILE A 41 -0.64 -4.15 15.91
CA ILE A 41 -0.17 -4.98 14.78
C ILE A 41 -1.05 -6.22 14.71
N LYS A 42 -1.55 -6.56 13.52
CA LYS A 42 -2.34 -7.77 13.28
C LYS A 42 -1.78 -8.55 12.09
N LYS A 43 -1.37 -9.79 12.31
CA LYS A 43 -0.98 -10.70 11.23
C LYS A 43 -2.22 -11.18 10.47
N THR A 44 -2.05 -11.40 9.16
CA THR A 44 -3.08 -11.91 8.25
C THR A 44 -2.47 -13.00 7.38
N LYS A 45 -3.31 -13.81 6.69
CA LYS A 45 -2.83 -14.90 5.82
C LYS A 45 -1.77 -14.44 4.80
N ASN A 46 -1.96 -13.26 4.21
CA ASN A 46 -1.13 -12.75 3.10
C ASN A 46 -0.31 -11.50 3.48
N GLY A 47 -0.06 -11.26 4.77
CA GLY A 47 0.72 -10.12 5.22
C GLY A 47 0.32 -9.58 6.60
N ILE A 48 0.41 -8.27 6.78
CA ILE A 48 0.26 -7.63 8.10
C ILE A 48 -0.50 -6.31 8.02
N ASP A 49 -1.24 -6.01 9.07
CA ASP A 49 -1.98 -4.76 9.24
C ASP A 49 -1.40 -3.99 10.44
N LEU A 50 -0.95 -2.76 10.18
CA LEU A 50 -0.48 -1.82 11.20
C LEU A 50 -1.53 -0.74 11.40
N TYR A 51 -2.04 -0.62 12.61
CA TYR A 51 -3.02 0.41 12.99
C TYR A 51 -2.27 1.67 13.40
N ILE A 52 -2.46 2.76 12.66
CA ILE A 52 -1.67 3.99 12.77
C ILE A 52 -2.50 5.13 13.36
N SER A 53 -1.91 5.89 14.27
CA SER A 53 -2.58 6.96 15.04
C SER A 53 -2.91 8.23 14.27
N ASP A 54 -2.38 8.41 13.06
CA ASP A 54 -2.54 9.62 12.25
C ASP A 54 -2.74 9.26 10.76
N GLN A 55 -3.90 9.64 10.21
CA GLN A 55 -4.27 9.30 8.83
C GLN A 55 -3.49 10.10 7.77
N HIS A 56 -3.03 11.31 8.07
CA HIS A 56 -2.31 12.16 7.12
C HIS A 56 -0.89 11.64 6.94
N TYR A 57 -0.25 11.31 8.06
CA TYR A 57 1.03 10.62 8.09
C TYR A 57 0.96 9.30 7.33
N LEU A 58 -0.08 8.48 7.60
CA LEU A 58 -0.27 7.18 6.94
C LEU A 58 -0.35 7.30 5.40
N GLN A 59 -1.12 8.26 4.88
CA GLN A 59 -1.23 8.46 3.43
C GLN A 59 0.10 8.88 2.81
N ASN A 60 0.84 9.77 3.48
CA ASN A 60 2.17 10.18 3.04
C ASN A 60 3.18 9.03 3.11
N LEU A 61 3.12 8.20 4.14
CA LEU A 61 3.92 6.99 4.25
C LEU A 61 3.64 6.04 3.09
N GLY A 62 2.37 5.82 2.73
CA GLY A 62 1.97 5.00 1.58
C GLY A 62 2.61 5.47 0.26
N LYS A 63 2.61 6.78 -0.01
CA LYS A 63 3.28 7.36 -1.19
C LYS A 63 4.78 7.08 -1.19
N LYS A 64 5.45 7.26 -0.03
CA LYS A 64 6.89 6.99 0.11
C LYS A 64 7.23 5.51 -0.05
N ILE A 65 6.37 4.61 0.42
CA ILE A 65 6.52 3.16 0.18
C ILE A 65 6.49 2.88 -1.32
N LYS A 66 5.49 3.41 -2.05
CA LYS A 66 5.37 3.22 -3.50
C LYS A 66 6.53 3.82 -4.31
N GLN A 67 7.20 4.84 -3.78
CA GLN A 67 8.42 5.41 -4.38
C GLN A 67 9.65 4.54 -4.13
N SER A 68 9.71 3.83 -3.00
CA SER A 68 10.89 3.06 -2.59
C SER A 68 10.81 1.58 -2.96
N PHE A 69 9.59 1.04 -3.11
CA PHE A 69 9.34 -0.37 -3.33
C PHE A 69 8.38 -0.60 -4.51
N ASN A 70 8.58 -1.71 -5.21
CA ASN A 70 7.72 -2.10 -6.31
C ASN A 70 6.47 -2.79 -5.78
N GLY A 71 5.31 -2.27 -6.17
CA GLY A 71 4.05 -2.76 -5.65
C GLY A 71 2.88 -1.92 -6.09
N ILE A 72 1.69 -2.33 -5.66
CA ILE A 72 0.45 -1.64 -5.91
C ILE A 72 0.03 -0.91 -4.64
N LEU A 73 -0.18 0.40 -4.75
CA LEU A 73 -0.73 1.22 -3.70
C LEU A 73 -2.23 1.46 -3.97
N LYS A 74 -3.09 1.19 -2.98
CA LYS A 74 -4.51 1.54 -2.99
C LYS A 74 -4.87 2.24 -1.69
N THR A 75 -5.65 3.31 -1.79
CA THR A 75 -6.14 4.04 -0.61
C THR A 75 -7.66 4.08 -0.63
N SER A 76 -8.29 3.83 0.51
CA SER A 76 -9.74 3.97 0.69
C SER A 76 -10.06 4.66 2.01
N LYS A 77 -11.26 5.22 2.12
CA LYS A 77 -11.78 5.87 3.33
C LYS A 77 -13.16 5.32 3.65
N LYS A 78 -13.42 5.06 4.93
CA LYS A 78 -14.74 4.68 5.44
C LYS A 78 -15.17 5.67 6.52
N LEU A 79 -16.42 6.15 6.45
CA LEU A 79 -16.98 6.96 7.53
C LEU A 79 -17.01 6.13 8.80
N HIS A 80 -16.40 6.64 9.86
CA HIS A 80 -16.34 5.96 11.15
C HIS A 80 -17.40 6.46 12.10
N THR A 81 -17.49 7.78 12.28
CA THR A 81 -18.46 8.43 13.17
C THR A 81 -18.59 9.90 12.80
N GLN A 82 -19.51 10.60 13.44
CA GLN A 82 -19.67 12.04 13.36
C GLN A 82 -19.42 12.62 14.75
N GLU A 83 -18.58 13.65 14.83
CA GLU A 83 -18.36 14.39 16.06
C GLU A 83 -19.66 15.09 16.46
N ARG A 84 -20.15 14.80 17.68
CA ARG A 84 -21.49 15.22 18.13
C ARG A 84 -21.65 16.73 18.23
N THR A 85 -20.58 17.45 18.56
CA THR A 85 -20.61 18.91 18.80
C THR A 85 -20.41 19.71 17.52
N THR A 86 -19.49 19.29 16.65
CA THR A 86 -19.11 20.04 15.44
C THR A 86 -19.81 19.53 14.18
N SER A 87 -20.54 18.41 14.28
CA SER A 87 -21.06 17.65 13.14
C SER A 87 -20.01 17.21 12.12
N LYS A 88 -18.71 17.24 12.50
CA LYS A 88 -17.63 16.85 11.61
C LYS A 88 -17.60 15.34 11.41
N LEU A 89 -17.56 14.92 10.15
CA LEU A 89 -17.41 13.52 9.78
C LEU A 89 -15.97 13.05 10.03
N LEU A 90 -15.83 12.00 10.85
CA LEU A 90 -14.57 11.35 11.15
C LEU A 90 -14.45 10.07 10.33
N TYR A 91 -13.41 10.01 9.51
CA TYR A 91 -13.13 8.87 8.64
C TYR A 91 -12.01 8.00 9.22
N ARG A 92 -12.01 6.73 8.82
CA ARG A 92 -10.86 5.84 8.94
C ARG A 92 -10.29 5.56 7.56
N VAL A 93 -8.98 5.71 7.42
CA VAL A 93 -8.27 5.51 6.14
C VAL A 93 -7.63 4.13 6.11
N THR A 94 -7.74 3.44 4.99
CA THR A 94 -6.96 2.23 4.71
C THR A 94 -5.98 2.52 3.59
N VAL A 95 -4.70 2.25 3.82
CA VAL A 95 -3.64 2.29 2.81
C VAL A 95 -3.15 0.86 2.63
N LEU A 96 -3.43 0.29 1.47
CA LEU A 96 -2.96 -1.04 1.07
C LEU A 96 -1.75 -0.90 0.16
N PHE A 97 -0.69 -1.62 0.49
CA PHE A 97 0.45 -1.82 -0.37
C PHE A 97 0.67 -3.32 -0.60
N LYS A 98 0.46 -3.78 -1.84
CA LYS A 98 0.77 -5.15 -2.28
C LYS A 98 2.10 -5.14 -3.00
N GLN A 99 3.14 -5.66 -2.37
CA GLN A 99 4.46 -5.77 -3.01
C GLN A 99 4.39 -6.81 -4.12
N ILE A 100 5.10 -6.56 -5.22
CA ILE A 100 5.16 -7.43 -6.39
C ILE A 100 6.61 -7.60 -6.85
N PRO A 101 6.96 -8.73 -7.47
CA PRO A 101 8.32 -8.99 -7.94
C PRO A 101 8.64 -8.33 -9.30
N TYR A 102 7.81 -7.42 -9.77
CA TYR A 102 7.89 -6.81 -11.09
C TYR A 102 8.14 -5.30 -11.03
N ARG A 103 8.92 -4.79 -11.98
CA ARG A 103 9.28 -3.39 -12.15
C ARG A 103 8.92 -2.91 -13.55
N LYS A 104 8.83 -1.59 -13.70
CA LYS A 104 8.73 -0.98 -15.03
C LYS A 104 10.01 -1.27 -15.81
N GLY A 105 9.87 -1.71 -17.05
CA GLY A 105 10.98 -2.09 -17.93
C GLY A 105 11.28 -3.58 -17.96
N ASP A 106 10.81 -4.35 -16.97
CA ASP A 106 11.01 -5.81 -16.94
C ASP A 106 10.33 -6.47 -18.14
N THR A 107 10.91 -7.57 -18.61
CA THR A 107 10.32 -8.43 -19.62
C THR A 107 9.63 -9.60 -18.94
N ILE A 108 8.36 -9.81 -19.27
CA ILE A 108 7.53 -10.91 -18.78
C ILE A 108 7.05 -11.77 -19.96
N GLU A 109 6.83 -13.05 -19.70
CA GLU A 109 6.23 -13.97 -20.66
C GLU A 109 4.75 -14.17 -20.33
N HIS A 110 3.89 -14.07 -21.33
CA HIS A 110 2.46 -14.29 -21.18
C HIS A 110 1.91 -14.90 -22.47
N LYS A 111 1.20 -16.04 -22.36
CA LYS A 111 0.64 -16.79 -23.50
C LYS A 111 1.67 -17.11 -24.60
N GLY A 112 2.91 -17.42 -24.22
CA GLY A 112 4.01 -17.76 -25.14
C GLY A 112 4.64 -16.57 -25.86
N GLU A 113 4.24 -15.33 -25.54
CA GLU A 113 4.85 -14.12 -26.09
C GLU A 113 5.53 -13.29 -25.00
N LYS A 114 6.55 -12.53 -25.40
CA LYS A 114 7.30 -11.65 -24.50
C LYS A 114 6.75 -10.22 -24.54
N TYR A 115 6.55 -9.65 -23.37
CA TYR A 115 6.05 -8.30 -23.17
C TYR A 115 6.97 -7.51 -22.26
N GLN A 116 7.18 -6.24 -22.56
CA GLN A 116 7.89 -5.31 -21.70
C GLN A 116 6.91 -4.51 -20.84
N ILE A 117 7.09 -4.52 -19.52
CA ILE A 117 6.24 -3.78 -18.58
C ILE A 117 6.41 -2.28 -18.78
N THR A 118 5.32 -1.58 -19.06
CA THR A 118 5.32 -0.12 -19.19
C THR A 118 4.79 0.57 -17.95
N HIS A 119 3.75 0.02 -17.31
CA HIS A 119 3.08 0.62 -16.16
C HIS A 119 2.56 -0.46 -15.21
N ILE A 120 2.61 -0.14 -13.91
CA ILE A 120 2.14 -1.02 -12.83
C ILE A 120 1.15 -0.23 -11.96
N ASN A 121 -0.13 -0.53 -12.15
CA ASN A 121 -1.24 0.00 -11.37
C ASN A 121 -1.96 -1.16 -10.67
N ALA A 122 -3.29 -1.26 -10.73
CA ALA A 122 -4.02 -2.44 -10.26
C ALA A 122 -3.73 -3.70 -11.10
N GLN A 123 -3.36 -3.50 -12.37
CA GLN A 123 -2.92 -4.50 -13.33
C GLN A 123 -1.60 -4.03 -13.95
N ILE A 124 -0.87 -4.95 -14.58
CA ILE A 124 0.33 -4.65 -15.35
C ILE A 124 -0.09 -4.28 -16.77
N THR A 125 0.37 -3.13 -17.26
CA THR A 125 0.25 -2.79 -18.68
C THR A 125 1.60 -3.05 -19.34
N ALA A 126 1.64 -4.00 -20.27
CA ALA A 126 2.86 -4.42 -20.94
C ALA A 126 2.72 -4.28 -22.46
N LYS A 127 3.83 -4.01 -23.14
CA LYS A 127 3.92 -3.86 -24.60
C LYS A 127 4.56 -5.12 -25.17
N ASN A 128 3.89 -5.81 -26.08
CA ASN A 128 4.44 -6.95 -26.78
C ASN A 128 5.69 -6.53 -27.56
N ILE A 129 6.79 -7.28 -27.40
CA ILE A 129 8.08 -6.91 -28.00
C ILE A 129 8.06 -7.07 -29.52
N ARG A 130 7.33 -8.05 -30.06
CA ARG A 130 7.24 -8.31 -31.51
C ARG A 130 6.26 -7.38 -32.20
N THR A 131 5.03 -7.29 -31.69
CA THR A 131 3.93 -6.60 -32.37
C THR A 131 3.77 -5.13 -31.95
N GLY A 132 4.40 -4.75 -30.83
CA GLY A 132 4.25 -3.42 -30.24
C GLY A 132 2.89 -3.12 -29.61
N LYS A 133 1.94 -4.08 -29.64
CA LYS A 133 0.61 -3.92 -29.03
C LYS A 133 0.69 -3.91 -27.51
N LYS A 134 -0.15 -3.11 -26.85
CA LYS A 134 -0.24 -3.04 -25.39
C LYS A 134 -1.37 -3.95 -24.89
N GLU A 135 -1.11 -4.67 -23.81
CA GLU A 135 -2.09 -5.53 -23.14
C GLU A 135 -2.11 -5.25 -21.62
N LYS A 136 -3.27 -5.43 -21.01
CA LYS A 136 -3.44 -5.37 -19.55
C LYS A 136 -3.47 -6.80 -19.01
N ILE A 137 -2.48 -7.15 -18.20
CA ILE A 137 -2.29 -8.48 -17.65
C ILE A 137 -2.50 -8.41 -16.13
N LYS A 138 -3.29 -9.33 -15.57
CA LYS A 138 -3.43 -9.44 -14.11
C LYS A 138 -2.17 -10.06 -13.54
N ILE A 139 -1.75 -9.61 -12.34
CA ILE A 139 -0.55 -10.16 -11.71
C ILE A 139 -0.73 -11.64 -11.36
N GLU A 140 -1.96 -12.02 -11.04
CA GLU A 140 -2.35 -13.40 -10.74
C GLU A 140 -2.22 -14.33 -11.97
N GLU A 141 -2.16 -13.78 -13.19
CA GLU A 141 -1.95 -14.54 -14.44
C GLU A 141 -0.46 -14.71 -14.78
N LEU A 142 0.44 -14.13 -13.97
CA LEU A 142 1.90 -14.15 -14.13
C LEU A 142 2.60 -14.90 -12.99
N THR A 143 1.83 -15.46 -12.05
CA THR A 143 2.34 -16.21 -10.89
C THR A 143 1.93 -17.65 -11.05
#